data_AF-R1G2K7-F1
#
_entry.id   AF-R1G2K7-F1
#
_cell.length_a   1.000
_cell.length_b   1.000
_cell.length_c   1.000
_cell.angle_alpha   90.00
_cell.angle_beta   90.00
_cell.angle_gamma   90.00
#
_symmetry.space_group_name_H-M   'P 1'
#
loop_
_entity.id
_entity.type
_entity.pdbx_description
1 polymer ?
#
loop_
_entity_poly.entity_id
_entity_poly.type
_entity_poly.pdbx_seq_one_letter_code
_entity_poly.pdbx_strand_id
1 'polypeptide(L)'
;MEQINAEGTAVDSTPTAVRNAFVANKMCPSADQIRGLRFQLKRASALVVPTDFAVVQSNEVAASVFQSLSSLSTQTAFTVYYAHKSEPEASMATLCHLARIGRLKSTADEYSLERLYHGRGGTPYPFPERRGDAADPLGVDSPPSYDEIGLSPPPPAESSKRARGSESPTPSAAKKPKPSGAARMNQFEQQLAAMGARIASLEQARGASAPAAAAPTVESLRADLEALVAERCDAGVRRLRAELVEEMERRVEERVDELADERIDARLEELKDELAGEVDERVDDRLLDLKCDAQEFVREQFEDVEAQLKSKIAQAQVTIEFADEL
;
A
#
# COMPACT_ATOMS: atom_id res chain seq x y z
N MET A 1 5.99 -17.62 -2.83
CA MET A 1 4.70 -17.91 -2.17
C MET A 1 4.96 -18.81 -0.98
N GLU A 2 4.90 -18.24 0.21
CA GLU A 2 5.07 -18.98 1.46
C GLU A 2 3.73 -19.62 1.81
N GLN A 3 3.71 -20.92 2.09
CA GLN A 3 2.52 -21.57 2.62
C GLN A 3 2.46 -21.25 4.11
N ILE A 4 1.35 -20.65 4.53
CA ILE A 4 1.06 -20.33 5.92
C ILE A 4 0.01 -21.34 6.39
N ASN A 5 0.39 -22.23 7.30
CA ASN A 5 -0.60 -23.03 8.01
C ASN A 5 -1.10 -22.22 9.20
N ALA A 6 -2.41 -21.93 9.22
CA ALA A 6 -3.09 -21.30 10.34
C ALA A 6 -4.03 -22.31 11.00
N GLU A 7 -3.77 -22.62 12.28
CA GLU A 7 -4.66 -23.44 13.10
C GLU A 7 -5.27 -22.57 14.21
N GLY A 8 -6.60 -22.63 14.36
CA GLY A 8 -7.29 -22.05 15.51
C GLY A 8 -7.25 -23.03 16.68
N THR A 9 -6.56 -22.68 17.76
CA THR A 9 -6.52 -23.49 18.98
C THR A 9 -7.56 -23.00 19.98
N ALA A 10 -8.28 -23.94 20.62
CA ALA A 10 -9.21 -23.63 21.70
C ALA A 10 -8.50 -23.03 22.93
N VAL A 11 -9.29 -22.32 23.75
CA VAL A 11 -8.89 -21.37 24.81
C VAL A 11 -7.91 -21.93 25.87
N ASP A 12 -7.88 -23.24 26.07
CA ASP A 12 -7.20 -23.89 27.21
C ASP A 12 -5.67 -23.75 27.21
N SER A 13 -5.05 -23.27 26.12
CA SER A 13 -3.58 -23.10 26.04
C SER A 13 -3.10 -21.64 26.08
N THR A 14 -3.95 -20.67 26.42
CA THR A 14 -3.55 -19.25 26.41
C THR A 14 -2.53 -18.97 27.53
N PRO A 15 -1.30 -18.50 27.21
CA PRO A 15 -0.28 -18.23 28.23
C PRO A 15 -0.76 -17.22 29.27
N THR A 16 -0.39 -17.42 30.54
CA THR A 16 -0.80 -16.54 31.65
C THR A 16 -0.40 -15.08 31.42
N ALA A 17 0.78 -14.82 30.85
CA ALA A 17 1.23 -13.47 30.51
C ALA A 17 0.28 -12.78 29.50
N VAL A 18 -0.22 -13.52 28.51
CA VAL A 18 -1.17 -13.01 27.51
C VAL A 18 -2.51 -12.72 28.17
N ARG A 19 -3.04 -13.65 28.98
CA ARG A 19 -4.30 -13.43 29.71
C ARG A 19 -4.24 -12.17 30.57
N ASN A 20 -3.17 -12.04 31.35
CA ASN A 20 -2.98 -10.90 32.24
C ASN A 20 -2.87 -9.59 31.44
N ALA A 21 -2.11 -9.57 30.34
CA ALA A 21 -1.98 -8.38 29.51
C ALA A 21 -3.31 -7.94 28.88
N PHE A 22 -4.11 -8.88 28.35
CA PHE A 22 -5.38 -8.56 27.72
C PHE A 22 -6.44 -8.08 28.72
N VAL A 23 -6.48 -8.69 29.92
CA VAL A 23 -7.44 -8.32 30.97
C VAL A 23 -7.02 -7.02 31.67
N ALA A 24 -5.75 -6.86 32.04
CA ALA A 24 -5.25 -5.66 32.71
C ALA A 24 -5.41 -4.40 31.85
N ASN A 25 -5.22 -4.53 30.53
CA ASN A 25 -5.41 -3.43 29.58
C ASN A 25 -6.88 -3.25 29.15
N LYS A 26 -7.85 -3.92 29.80
CA LYS A 26 -9.29 -3.85 29.48
C LYS A 26 -9.63 -4.15 28.02
N MET A 27 -8.77 -4.90 27.30
CA MET A 27 -8.99 -5.25 25.90
C MET A 27 -10.05 -6.35 25.73
N CYS A 28 -10.13 -7.24 26.72
CA CYS A 28 -11.16 -8.27 26.86
C CYS A 28 -11.74 -8.27 28.28
N PRO A 29 -13.06 -8.44 28.47
CA PRO A 29 -13.69 -8.63 29.77
C PRO A 29 -13.42 -10.02 30.38
N SER A 30 -13.09 -11.03 29.57
CA SER A 30 -12.73 -12.39 30.02
C SER A 30 -11.63 -12.98 29.15
N ALA A 31 -10.80 -13.84 29.73
CA ALA A 31 -9.81 -14.65 29.02
C ALA A 31 -10.45 -15.56 27.95
N ASP A 32 -11.71 -15.94 28.11
CA ASP A 32 -12.46 -16.79 27.17
C ASP A 32 -12.71 -16.11 25.81
N GLN A 33 -12.51 -14.79 25.75
CA GLN A 33 -12.63 -14.02 24.51
C GLN A 33 -11.28 -13.88 23.79
N ILE A 34 -10.21 -14.44 24.34
CA ILE A 34 -8.91 -14.43 23.69
C ILE A 34 -8.88 -15.61 22.70
N ARG A 35 -8.42 -15.33 21.48
CA ARG A 35 -8.21 -16.34 20.44
C ARG A 35 -6.77 -16.27 19.96
N GLY A 36 -6.22 -17.42 19.62
CA GLY A 36 -4.86 -17.54 19.10
C GLY A 36 -4.88 -17.99 17.64
N LEU A 37 -4.15 -17.28 16.78
CA LEU A 37 -3.79 -17.74 15.45
C LEU A 37 -2.36 -18.24 15.47
N ARG A 38 -2.18 -19.55 15.29
CA ARG A 38 -0.85 -20.15 15.19
C ARG A 38 -0.38 -20.11 13.74
N PHE A 39 0.76 -19.49 13.51
CA PHE A 39 1.42 -19.42 12.22
C PHE A 39 2.59 -20.39 12.19
N GLN A 40 2.71 -21.12 11.08
CA GLN A 40 3.89 -21.93 10.78
C GLN A 40 4.40 -21.59 9.38
N LEU A 41 5.57 -20.97 9.34
CA LEU A 41 6.27 -20.52 8.14
C LEU A 41 7.24 -21.60 7.66
N LYS A 42 7.44 -21.68 6.34
CA LYS A 42 8.45 -22.56 5.75
C LYS A 42 9.88 -22.05 5.91
N ARG A 43 10.03 -20.73 6.07
CA ARG A 43 11.30 -20.02 6.19
C ARG A 43 11.19 -19.01 7.32
N ALA A 44 12.33 -18.68 7.92
CA ALA A 44 12.44 -17.58 8.86
C ALA A 44 12.03 -16.27 8.17
N SER A 45 11.38 -15.37 8.91
CA SER A 45 10.99 -14.08 8.36
C SER A 45 12.20 -13.15 8.28
N ALA A 46 12.21 -12.24 7.31
CA ALA A 46 13.23 -11.21 7.23
C ALA A 46 12.85 -10.06 8.18
N LEU A 47 13.77 -9.65 9.06
CA LEU A 47 13.63 -8.38 9.76
C LEU A 47 13.96 -7.27 8.77
N VAL A 48 13.00 -6.45 8.41
CA VAL A 48 13.27 -5.24 7.63
C VAL A 48 13.64 -4.12 8.60
N VAL A 49 14.65 -3.33 8.27
CA VAL A 49 15.10 -2.15 9.02
C VAL A 49 15.16 -0.93 8.08
N PRO A 50 15.11 0.31 8.60
CA PRO A 50 15.34 1.49 7.76
C PRO A 50 16.65 1.40 6.97
N THR A 51 16.68 1.92 5.75
CA THR A 51 17.91 1.91 4.91
C THR A 51 19.09 2.63 5.58
N ASP A 52 18.79 3.67 6.36
CA ASP A 52 19.73 4.49 7.13
C ASP A 52 20.01 3.92 8.53
N PHE A 53 19.58 2.69 8.82
CA PHE A 53 19.75 2.08 10.14
C PHE A 53 21.23 1.75 10.42
N ALA A 54 21.95 2.72 10.96
CA ALA A 54 23.21 2.48 11.62
C ALA A 54 22.92 1.76 12.94
N VAL A 55 23.42 0.52 13.06
CA VAL A 55 23.34 -0.29 14.29
C VAL A 55 24.23 0.35 15.36
N VAL A 56 23.84 1.50 15.89
CA VAL A 56 24.48 2.14 17.03
C VAL A 56 23.72 1.65 18.24
N GLN A 57 24.09 0.47 18.75
CA GLN A 57 23.58 -0.12 19.98
C GLN A 57 24.10 0.65 21.21
N SER A 58 23.90 1.97 21.27
CA SER A 58 24.32 2.77 22.43
C SER A 58 23.37 2.63 23.61
N ASN A 59 22.12 2.21 23.37
CA ASN A 59 21.10 2.06 24.39
C ASN A 59 20.82 0.57 24.66
N GLU A 60 21.00 0.16 25.92
CA GLU A 60 20.74 -1.21 26.41
C GLU A 60 19.31 -1.66 26.13
N VAL A 61 18.32 -0.76 26.27
CA VAL A 61 16.92 -1.05 25.99
C VAL A 61 16.71 -1.33 24.50
N ALA A 62 17.32 -0.52 23.64
CA ALA A 62 17.24 -0.71 22.19
C ALA A 62 17.92 -2.02 21.76
N ALA A 63 19.05 -2.37 22.39
CA ALA A 63 19.74 -3.63 22.15
C ALA A 63 18.88 -4.85 22.54
N SER A 64 18.20 -4.79 23.70
CA SER A 64 17.29 -5.85 24.16
C SER A 64 16.08 -6.03 23.24
N VAL A 65 15.46 -4.93 22.79
CA VAL A 65 14.37 -4.96 21.82
C VAL A 65 14.84 -5.54 20.49
N PHE A 66 16.01 -5.12 20.00
CA PHE A 66 16.58 -5.64 18.76
C PHE A 66 16.90 -7.12 18.85
N GLN A 67 17.43 -7.60 19.99
CA GLN A 67 17.68 -9.01 20.24
C GLN A 67 16.38 -9.82 20.25
N SER A 68 15.30 -9.26 20.81
CA SER A 68 13.98 -9.89 20.82
C SER A 68 13.40 -9.98 19.40
N LEU A 69 13.51 -8.93 18.60
CA LEU A 69 13.10 -8.92 17.19
C LEU A 69 13.92 -9.88 16.34
N SER A 70 15.23 -9.93 16.57
CA SER A 70 16.14 -10.89 15.94
C SER A 70 15.71 -12.33 16.27
N SER A 71 15.51 -12.64 17.55
CA SER A 71 15.00 -13.93 17.99
C SER A 71 13.68 -14.28 17.32
N LEU A 72 12.74 -13.32 17.23
CA LEU A 72 11.45 -13.54 16.58
C LEU A 72 11.58 -13.80 15.08
N SER A 73 12.46 -13.08 14.38
CA SER A 73 12.67 -13.25 12.93
C SER A 73 13.18 -14.65 12.58
N THR A 74 13.96 -15.27 13.47
CA THR A 74 14.46 -16.64 13.30
C THR A 74 13.41 -17.71 13.57
N GLN A 75 12.30 -17.37 14.22
CA GLN A 75 11.25 -18.33 14.54
C GLN A 75 10.36 -18.57 13.32
N THR A 76 10.18 -19.84 12.98
CA THR A 76 9.25 -20.27 11.93
C THR A 76 7.86 -20.59 12.48
N ALA A 77 7.67 -20.56 13.79
CA ALA A 77 6.38 -20.80 14.41
C ALA A 77 6.13 -19.77 15.51
N PHE A 78 5.00 -19.08 15.43
CA PHE A 78 4.56 -18.13 16.45
C PHE A 78 3.04 -18.12 16.55
N THR A 79 2.50 -17.60 17.65
CA THR A 79 1.05 -17.50 17.87
C THR A 79 0.70 -16.05 18.15
N VAL A 80 -0.23 -15.51 17.36
CA VAL A 80 -0.78 -14.16 17.56
C VAL A 80 -2.08 -14.30 18.34
N TYR A 81 -2.12 -13.68 19.52
CA TYR A 81 -3.33 -13.63 20.33
C TYR A 81 -4.07 -12.32 20.07
N TYR A 82 -5.39 -12.39 19.99
CA TYR A 82 -6.24 -11.24 19.75
C TYR A 82 -7.55 -11.33 20.53
N ALA A 83 -8.17 -10.17 20.73
CA ALA A 83 -9.46 -10.03 21.39
C ALA A 83 -10.58 -10.32 20.40
N HIS A 84 -11.39 -11.34 20.66
CA HIS A 84 -12.53 -11.66 19.84
C HIS A 84 -13.72 -10.75 20.17
N LYS A 85 -13.77 -9.58 19.54
CA LYS A 85 -14.89 -8.63 19.65
C LYS A 85 -15.90 -8.92 18.53
N SER A 86 -16.90 -9.75 18.82
CA SER A 86 -18.10 -10.01 17.98
C SER A 86 -17.92 -10.32 16.48
N GLU A 87 -16.70 -10.53 16.00
CA GLU A 87 -16.44 -10.98 14.63
C GLU A 87 -17.17 -12.32 14.40
N PRO A 88 -17.79 -12.53 13.22
CA PRO A 88 -18.43 -13.79 12.92
C PRO A 88 -17.35 -14.86 12.80
N GLU A 89 -17.36 -15.87 13.67
CA GLU A 89 -16.42 -17.01 13.67
C GLU A 89 -16.16 -17.61 12.26
N ALA A 90 -17.15 -17.51 11.37
CA ALA A 90 -17.08 -17.86 9.96
C ALA A 90 -15.98 -17.10 9.16
N SER A 91 -15.71 -15.82 9.43
CA SER A 91 -14.67 -15.04 8.77
C SER A 91 -13.29 -15.64 9.06
N MET A 92 -13.04 -15.95 10.33
CA MET A 92 -11.78 -16.51 10.80
C MET A 92 -11.57 -17.93 10.29
N ALA A 93 -12.61 -18.76 10.31
CA ALA A 93 -12.59 -20.09 9.71
C ALA A 93 -12.26 -20.04 8.21
N THR A 94 -12.84 -19.07 7.49
CA THR A 94 -12.56 -18.84 6.07
C THR A 94 -11.11 -18.40 5.86
N LEU A 95 -10.59 -17.50 6.67
CA LEU A 95 -9.21 -17.04 6.60
C LEU A 95 -8.22 -18.19 6.85
N CYS A 96 -8.44 -18.99 7.89
CA CYS A 96 -7.62 -20.17 8.19
C CYS A 96 -7.67 -21.19 7.03
N HIS A 97 -8.86 -21.39 6.46
CA HIS A 97 -9.02 -22.25 5.29
C HIS A 97 -8.22 -21.75 4.09
N LEU A 98 -8.34 -20.45 3.74
CA LEU A 98 -7.61 -19.81 2.65
C LEU A 98 -6.09 -19.84 2.86
N ALA A 99 -5.63 -19.67 4.11
CA ALA A 99 -4.22 -19.79 4.48
C ALA A 99 -3.70 -21.20 4.19
N ARG A 100 -4.42 -22.21 4.69
CA ARG A 100 -4.06 -23.64 4.55
C ARG A 100 -3.96 -24.09 3.09
N ILE A 101 -4.84 -23.59 2.22
CA ILE A 101 -4.79 -23.90 0.78
C ILE A 101 -3.83 -22.99 0.00
N GLY A 102 -3.10 -22.10 0.66
CA GLY A 102 -2.13 -21.20 0.04
C GLY A 102 -2.76 -20.17 -0.90
N ARG A 103 -4.03 -19.79 -0.66
CA ARG A 103 -4.74 -18.79 -1.47
C ARG A 103 -4.66 -17.38 -0.92
N LEU A 104 -4.17 -17.20 0.30
CA LEU A 104 -3.81 -15.88 0.79
C LEU A 104 -2.62 -15.36 -0.02
N LYS A 105 -2.86 -14.26 -0.72
CA LYS A 105 -1.84 -13.47 -1.39
C LYS A 105 -1.84 -12.11 -0.73
N SER A 106 -0.66 -11.58 -0.50
CA SER A 106 -0.55 -10.17 -0.18
C SER A 106 -0.94 -9.32 -1.39
N THR A 107 -1.41 -8.11 -1.13
CA THR A 107 -1.59 -7.13 -2.19
C THR A 107 -0.22 -6.69 -2.71
N ALA A 108 -0.12 -6.45 -4.02
CA ALA A 108 1.18 -6.17 -4.65
C ALA A 108 1.85 -4.89 -4.11
N ASP A 109 1.05 -3.94 -3.64
CA ASP A 109 1.51 -2.62 -3.20
C ASP A 109 1.90 -2.56 -1.71
N GLU A 110 1.45 -3.49 -0.87
CA GLU A 110 1.74 -3.48 0.58
C GLU A 110 3.19 -3.85 0.92
N TYR A 111 3.91 -4.51 0.00
CA TYR A 111 5.32 -4.88 0.19
C TYR A 111 6.31 -3.96 -0.52
N SER A 112 5.90 -2.77 -0.94
CA SER A 112 6.86 -1.79 -1.45
C SER A 112 7.80 -1.38 -0.31
N LEU A 113 8.99 -1.98 -0.27
CA LEU A 113 10.03 -1.67 0.71
C LEU A 113 10.32 -0.18 0.73
N GLU A 114 10.19 0.51 -0.41
CA GLU A 114 10.38 1.95 -0.58
C GLU A 114 9.40 2.80 0.25
N ARG A 115 8.17 2.33 0.46
CA ARG A 115 7.14 3.05 1.22
C ARG A 115 7.27 2.87 2.74
N LEU A 116 8.07 1.89 3.19
CA LEU A 116 8.26 1.65 4.62
C LEU A 116 8.99 2.82 5.30
N TYR A 117 8.79 2.95 6.61
CA TYR A 117 9.43 3.96 7.46
C TYR A 117 9.22 5.42 7.01
N HIS A 118 8.00 5.73 6.58
CA HIS A 118 7.60 7.05 6.07
C HIS A 118 8.33 7.41 4.76
N GLY A 119 8.48 6.43 3.85
CA GLY A 119 9.12 6.62 2.55
C GLY A 119 10.66 6.60 2.56
N ARG A 120 11.29 6.27 3.69
CA ARG A 120 12.76 6.14 3.79
C ARG A 120 13.29 4.82 3.23
N GLY A 121 12.40 3.91 2.87
CA GLY A 121 12.77 2.59 2.42
C GLY A 121 13.14 1.66 3.57
N GLY A 122 12.90 0.37 3.36
CA GLY A 122 13.34 -0.72 4.21
C GLY A 122 14.35 -1.59 3.49
N THR A 123 15.34 -2.07 4.24
CA THR A 123 16.29 -3.08 3.79
C THR A 123 16.20 -4.30 4.70
N PRO A 124 16.24 -5.54 4.16
CA PRO A 124 16.29 -6.72 4.99
C PRO A 124 17.61 -6.73 5.77
N TYR A 125 17.51 -6.82 7.10
CA TYR A 125 18.66 -6.92 7.98
C TYR A 125 19.36 -8.26 7.75
N PRO A 126 20.65 -8.26 7.38
CA PRO A 126 21.40 -9.48 7.18
C PRO A 126 21.68 -10.09 8.56
N PHE A 127 20.83 -11.02 8.99
CA PHE A 127 21.25 -11.89 10.07
C PHE A 127 22.40 -12.74 9.55
N PRO A 128 23.51 -12.87 10.30
CA PRO A 128 24.46 -13.92 10.00
C PRO A 128 23.65 -15.20 10.08
N GLU A 129 23.40 -15.83 8.92
CA GLU A 129 22.83 -17.15 8.88
C GLU A 129 23.68 -17.94 9.86
N ARG A 130 23.08 -18.42 10.97
CA ARG A 130 23.72 -19.43 11.77
C ARG A 130 23.99 -20.51 10.75
N ARG A 131 25.24 -20.63 10.29
CA ARG A 131 25.73 -21.74 9.49
C ARG A 131 25.33 -22.94 10.32
N GLY A 132 24.17 -23.51 10.00
CA GLY A 132 23.76 -24.75 10.56
C GLY A 132 24.87 -25.68 10.15
N ASP A 133 25.53 -26.22 11.16
CA ASP A 133 26.32 -27.44 11.17
C ASP A 133 25.61 -28.57 10.41
N ALA A 134 25.45 -28.43 9.10
CA ALA A 134 25.67 -29.52 8.17
C ALA A 134 27.18 -29.53 7.94
N ALA A 135 27.90 -30.02 8.94
CA ALA A 135 29.21 -30.59 8.72
C ALA A 135 29.02 -31.74 7.72
N ASP A 136 29.21 -31.45 6.43
CA ASP A 136 29.75 -32.41 5.51
C ASP A 136 31.28 -32.23 5.57
N PRO A 137 32.02 -33.08 6.31
CA PRO A 137 33.44 -32.85 6.62
C PRO A 137 34.39 -33.16 5.44
N LEU A 138 33.95 -33.09 4.18
CA LEU A 138 34.78 -33.44 3.01
C LEU A 138 34.59 -32.53 1.78
N GLY A 139 34.07 -31.31 1.94
CA GLY A 139 33.99 -30.33 0.87
C GLY A 139 35.30 -29.57 0.68
N VAL A 140 36.26 -30.19 0.00
CA VAL A 140 37.54 -29.59 -0.43
C VAL A 140 37.31 -28.26 -1.14
N ASP A 141 37.90 -27.19 -0.59
CA ASP A 141 38.08 -25.89 -1.23
C ASP A 141 38.75 -26.07 -2.60
N SER A 142 37.97 -26.06 -3.66
CA SER A 142 38.48 -25.79 -5.00
C SER A 142 38.26 -24.32 -5.30
N PRO A 143 39.32 -23.53 -5.55
CA PRO A 143 39.18 -22.11 -5.89
C PRO A 143 38.44 -21.93 -7.21
N PRO A 144 37.79 -20.77 -7.43
CA PRO A 144 36.95 -20.54 -8.60
C PRO A 144 37.73 -20.66 -9.91
N SER A 145 37.23 -21.48 -10.82
CA SER A 145 37.71 -21.57 -12.20
C SER A 145 37.31 -20.31 -12.97
N TYR A 146 38.30 -19.64 -13.56
CA TYR A 146 38.17 -18.39 -14.31
C TYR A 146 38.25 -18.69 -15.83
N ASP A 147 37.30 -19.46 -16.32
CA ASP A 147 36.96 -19.60 -17.75
C ASP A 147 35.52 -19.07 -17.83
N GLU A 148 35.14 -18.01 -18.56
CA GLU A 148 35.45 -17.71 -19.94
C GLU A 148 35.26 -16.21 -20.20
N ILE A 149 36.31 -15.54 -20.67
CA ILE A 149 36.19 -14.28 -21.40
C ILE A 149 35.77 -14.67 -22.83
N GLY A 150 34.49 -14.51 -23.15
CA GLY A 150 33.93 -14.77 -24.48
C GLY A 150 33.32 -13.52 -25.11
N LEU A 151 33.80 -13.17 -26.29
CA LEU A 151 33.58 -11.95 -27.07
C LEU A 151 32.20 -11.88 -27.77
N SER A 152 31.64 -10.68 -27.92
CA SER A 152 30.48 -10.33 -28.76
C SER A 152 30.70 -10.61 -30.26
N PRO A 153 29.65 -10.69 -31.11
CA PRO A 153 29.46 -9.68 -32.20
C PRO A 153 27.95 -9.49 -32.63
N PRO A 154 27.57 -8.88 -33.80
CA PRO A 154 26.94 -7.55 -33.96
C PRO A 154 25.53 -7.56 -34.65
N PRO A 155 24.89 -6.39 -34.99
CA PRO A 155 23.49 -6.31 -35.47
C PRO A 155 23.35 -6.17 -37.00
N PRO A 156 22.12 -6.21 -37.58
CA PRO A 156 21.88 -5.57 -38.87
C PRO A 156 20.58 -4.74 -39.04
N ALA A 157 20.83 -3.50 -39.51
CA ALA A 157 20.22 -2.59 -40.50
C ALA A 157 18.80 -2.75 -41.14
N GLU A 158 18.10 -1.59 -41.16
CA GLU A 158 17.45 -0.79 -42.24
C GLU A 158 16.96 -1.38 -43.59
N SER A 159 15.83 -0.84 -44.10
CA SER A 159 15.65 -0.26 -45.46
C SER A 159 14.21 0.30 -45.65
N SER A 160 14.00 1.58 -46.06
CA SER A 160 13.87 2.13 -47.45
C SER A 160 12.55 1.73 -48.17
N LYS A 161 11.82 2.49 -49.02
CA LYS A 161 11.96 3.78 -49.75
C LYS A 161 10.68 3.96 -50.63
N ARG A 162 10.19 5.22 -50.79
CA ARG A 162 9.75 5.91 -52.06
C ARG A 162 8.60 5.32 -52.94
N ALA A 163 7.90 6.02 -53.86
CA ALA A 163 7.68 7.44 -54.24
C ALA A 163 6.74 7.49 -55.48
N ARG A 164 6.11 8.68 -55.72
CA ARG A 164 5.78 9.36 -57.01
C ARG A 164 4.90 8.62 -58.06
N GLY A 165 4.04 9.25 -58.87
CA GLY A 165 3.73 10.66 -59.20
C GLY A 165 3.21 10.75 -60.66
N SER A 166 2.69 11.94 -61.06
CA SER A 166 2.57 12.48 -62.45
C SER A 166 1.49 11.88 -63.38
N GLU A 167 0.80 12.53 -64.33
CA GLU A 167 0.37 13.91 -64.75
C GLU A 167 0.08 13.83 -66.28
N SER A 168 -1.15 14.19 -66.73
CA SER A 168 -1.53 14.93 -67.99
C SER A 168 -1.00 14.48 -69.40
N PRO A 169 -1.31 15.11 -70.58
CA PRO A 169 -2.41 15.96 -71.07
C PRO A 169 -2.97 15.57 -72.50
N THR A 170 -3.83 16.44 -73.07
CA THR A 170 -4.54 16.58 -74.38
C THR A 170 -3.62 16.60 -75.65
N PRO A 171 -4.03 16.63 -76.97
CA PRO A 171 -4.99 17.59 -77.63
C PRO A 171 -5.64 17.27 -79.04
N SER A 172 -6.39 18.28 -79.56
CA SER A 172 -6.50 18.77 -80.97
C SER A 172 -7.53 18.24 -82.02
N ALA A 173 -8.52 19.13 -82.32
CA ALA A 173 -9.00 19.72 -83.60
C ALA A 173 -9.14 18.95 -84.95
N ALA A 174 -10.31 19.09 -85.63
CA ALA A 174 -10.45 19.32 -87.09
C ALA A 174 -11.91 19.62 -87.55
N LYS A 175 -12.07 20.20 -88.75
CA LYS A 175 -13.22 20.98 -89.31
C LYS A 175 -14.29 20.17 -90.11
N LYS A 176 -15.56 20.67 -90.07
CA LYS A 176 -16.73 20.71 -91.02
C LYS A 176 -16.76 19.80 -92.28
N PRO A 177 -17.93 19.24 -92.71
CA PRO A 177 -18.90 19.96 -93.60
C PRO A 177 -20.41 19.60 -93.45
N LYS A 178 -21.30 20.38 -94.09
CA LYS A 178 -22.78 20.24 -94.15
C LYS A 178 -23.23 19.32 -95.31
N PRO A 179 -24.29 18.50 -95.14
CA PRO A 179 -25.16 18.12 -96.27
C PRO A 179 -26.67 18.25 -95.99
N SER A 180 -27.46 18.02 -97.06
CA SER A 180 -28.76 18.61 -97.36
C SER A 180 -29.98 17.70 -97.15
N GLY A 181 -31.09 18.34 -96.74
CA GLY A 181 -32.42 18.27 -97.35
C GLY A 181 -33.23 16.97 -97.40
N ALA A 182 -32.72 15.91 -98.03
CA ALA A 182 -33.56 14.78 -98.48
C ALA A 182 -33.15 13.40 -97.92
N ALA A 183 -32.13 13.35 -97.06
CA ALA A 183 -31.71 12.16 -96.32
C ALA A 183 -32.26 12.09 -94.88
N ARG A 184 -33.19 12.99 -94.51
CA ARG A 184 -33.63 13.20 -93.12
C ARG A 184 -34.48 12.08 -92.51
N MET A 185 -35.30 11.36 -93.29
CA MET A 185 -36.12 10.28 -92.71
C MET A 185 -35.34 9.00 -92.46
N ASN A 186 -34.50 8.55 -93.40
CA ASN A 186 -33.61 7.41 -93.16
C ASN A 186 -32.53 7.71 -92.10
N GLN A 187 -32.12 8.98 -91.97
CA GLN A 187 -31.22 9.41 -90.90
C GLN A 187 -31.90 9.47 -89.53
N PHE A 188 -33.22 9.72 -89.45
CA PHE A 188 -33.97 9.67 -88.19
C PHE A 188 -34.18 8.23 -87.71
N GLU A 189 -34.50 7.30 -88.61
CA GLU A 189 -34.56 5.87 -88.26
C GLU A 189 -33.17 5.33 -87.89
N GLN A 190 -32.12 5.69 -88.63
CA GLN A 190 -30.75 5.35 -88.23
C GLN A 190 -30.32 6.05 -86.94
N GLN A 191 -30.78 7.28 -86.65
CA GLN A 191 -30.50 7.97 -85.39
C GLN A 191 -31.28 7.38 -84.22
N LEU A 192 -32.52 6.93 -84.41
CA LEU A 192 -33.30 6.24 -83.37
C LEU A 192 -32.77 4.85 -83.11
N ALA A 193 -32.35 4.11 -84.15
CA ALA A 193 -31.67 2.83 -84.00
C ALA A 193 -30.28 3.00 -83.38
N ALA A 194 -29.52 4.04 -83.78
CA ALA A 194 -28.23 4.37 -83.17
C ALA A 194 -28.39 4.89 -81.74
N MET A 195 -29.47 5.63 -81.41
CA MET A 195 -29.81 6.02 -80.04
C MET A 195 -30.24 4.81 -79.23
N GLY A 196 -31.05 3.91 -79.79
CA GLY A 196 -31.45 2.66 -79.13
C GLY A 196 -30.25 1.77 -78.84
N ALA A 197 -29.32 1.65 -79.78
CA ALA A 197 -28.04 0.96 -79.57
C ALA A 197 -27.14 1.70 -78.57
N ARG A 198 -27.17 3.04 -78.54
CA ARG A 198 -26.46 3.85 -77.53
C ARG A 198 -27.06 3.70 -76.15
N ILE A 199 -28.38 3.66 -76.02
CA ILE A 199 -29.08 3.47 -74.76
C ILE A 199 -28.83 2.05 -74.26
N ALA A 200 -28.98 1.04 -75.11
CA ALA A 200 -28.63 -0.35 -74.77
C ALA A 200 -27.15 -0.49 -74.40
N SER A 201 -26.24 0.18 -75.13
CA SER A 201 -24.81 0.20 -74.81
C SER A 201 -24.50 0.96 -73.51
N LEU A 202 -25.24 2.03 -73.20
CA LEU A 202 -25.10 2.77 -71.94
C LEU A 202 -25.71 2.01 -70.76
N GLU A 203 -26.81 1.28 -70.96
CA GLU A 203 -27.41 0.40 -69.96
C GLU A 203 -26.54 -0.83 -69.72
N GLN A 204 -25.93 -1.39 -70.76
CA GLN A 204 -24.97 -2.48 -70.65
C GLN A 204 -23.65 -2.00 -70.04
N ALA A 205 -23.18 -0.78 -70.36
CA ALA A 205 -22.04 -0.15 -69.70
C ALA A 205 -22.36 0.26 -68.25
N ARG A 206 -23.59 0.62 -67.92
CA ARG A 206 -24.02 0.93 -66.55
C ARG A 206 -24.21 -0.35 -65.71
N GLY A 207 -24.68 -1.43 -66.32
CA GLY A 207 -24.71 -2.77 -65.73
C GLY A 207 -23.32 -3.38 -65.55
N ALA A 208 -22.36 -3.07 -66.43
CA ALA A 208 -20.99 -3.57 -66.37
C ALA A 208 -19.99 -2.68 -65.62
N SER A 209 -20.26 -1.37 -65.42
CA SER A 209 -19.31 -0.43 -64.81
C SER A 209 -19.78 0.30 -63.54
N ALA A 210 -21.00 0.07 -63.03
CA ALA A 210 -21.53 0.93 -61.95
C ALA A 210 -22.15 0.24 -60.72
N PRO A 211 -21.65 -0.92 -60.26
CA PRO A 211 -21.64 -1.14 -58.79
C PRO A 211 -20.30 -1.64 -58.22
N ALA A 212 -19.38 -2.18 -59.02
CA ALA A 212 -18.17 -2.83 -58.50
C ALA A 212 -17.11 -1.85 -57.95
N ALA A 213 -17.03 -0.63 -58.48
CA ALA A 213 -16.03 0.37 -58.06
C ALA A 213 -16.54 1.33 -56.96
N ALA A 214 -17.85 1.43 -56.74
CA ALA A 214 -18.45 2.29 -55.71
C ALA A 214 -18.78 1.56 -54.40
N ALA A 215 -18.89 0.23 -54.42
CA ALA A 215 -19.01 -0.57 -53.20
C ALA A 215 -17.82 -0.41 -52.23
N PRO A 216 -16.54 -0.46 -52.68
CA PRO A 216 -15.41 -0.34 -51.75
C PRO A 216 -15.27 1.07 -51.14
N THR A 217 -15.73 2.12 -51.84
CA THR A 217 -15.69 3.48 -51.30
C THR A 217 -16.77 3.72 -50.25
N VAL A 218 -17.98 3.16 -50.42
CA VAL A 218 -19.03 3.23 -49.41
C VAL A 218 -18.67 2.42 -48.17
N GLU A 219 -18.04 1.26 -48.33
CA GLU A 219 -17.60 0.43 -47.21
C GLU A 219 -16.44 1.07 -46.43
N SER A 220 -15.48 1.70 -47.11
CA SER A 220 -14.44 2.51 -46.47
C SER A 220 -15.03 3.68 -45.67
N LEU A 221 -15.94 4.46 -46.27
CA LEU A 221 -16.57 5.59 -45.58
C LEU A 221 -17.40 5.15 -44.37
N ARG A 222 -18.04 3.98 -44.45
CA ARG A 222 -18.76 3.40 -43.31
C ARG A 222 -17.80 3.02 -42.18
N ALA A 223 -16.69 2.36 -42.50
CA ALA A 223 -15.67 2.03 -41.50
C ALA A 223 -15.07 3.28 -40.85
N ASP A 224 -14.81 4.34 -41.63
CA ASP A 224 -14.32 5.62 -41.11
C ASP A 224 -15.33 6.29 -40.18
N LEU A 225 -16.62 6.27 -40.53
CA LEU A 225 -17.68 6.79 -39.66
C LEU A 225 -17.85 5.96 -38.39
N GLU A 226 -17.80 4.63 -38.47
CA GLU A 226 -17.86 3.75 -37.30
C GLU A 226 -16.66 3.98 -36.37
N ALA A 227 -15.46 4.20 -36.91
CA ALA A 227 -14.27 4.54 -36.14
C ALA A 227 -14.40 5.91 -35.44
N LEU A 228 -14.87 6.94 -36.15
CA LEU A 228 -15.09 8.27 -35.56
C LEU A 228 -16.16 8.27 -34.47
N VAL A 229 -17.24 7.48 -34.65
CA VAL A 229 -18.28 7.32 -33.63
C VAL A 229 -17.71 6.60 -32.41
N ALA A 230 -16.95 5.52 -32.60
CA ALA A 230 -16.32 4.79 -31.51
C ALA A 230 -15.36 5.70 -30.71
N GLU A 231 -14.50 6.45 -31.38
CA GLU A 231 -13.56 7.37 -30.73
C GLU A 231 -14.29 8.45 -29.92
N ARG A 232 -15.38 9.02 -30.48
CA ARG A 232 -16.19 10.03 -29.79
C ARG A 232 -16.92 9.44 -28.58
N CYS A 233 -17.45 8.22 -28.69
CA CYS A 233 -18.07 7.51 -27.58
C CYS A 233 -17.05 7.23 -26.48
N ASP A 234 -15.86 6.74 -26.81
CA ASP A 234 -14.79 6.47 -25.84
C ASP A 234 -14.31 7.74 -25.15
N ALA A 235 -14.18 8.84 -25.89
CA ALA A 235 -13.85 10.14 -25.31
C ALA A 235 -14.94 10.62 -24.34
N GLY A 236 -16.22 10.45 -24.68
CA GLY A 236 -17.34 10.77 -23.81
C GLY A 236 -17.36 9.92 -22.53
N VAL A 237 -17.14 8.61 -22.65
CA VAL A 237 -17.06 7.69 -21.51
C VAL A 237 -15.88 8.03 -20.61
N ARG A 238 -14.71 8.33 -21.18
CA ARG A 238 -13.53 8.75 -20.41
C ARG A 238 -13.79 10.04 -19.65
N ARG A 239 -14.44 11.02 -20.29
CA ARG A 239 -14.80 12.29 -19.64
C ARG A 239 -15.77 12.09 -18.49
N LEU A 240 -16.86 11.35 -18.70
CA LEU A 240 -17.83 11.07 -17.64
C LEU A 240 -17.21 10.29 -16.47
N ARG A 241 -16.28 9.36 -16.75
CA ARG A 241 -15.54 8.65 -15.70
C ARG A 241 -14.64 9.59 -14.91
N ALA A 242 -13.94 10.51 -15.57
CA ALA A 242 -13.09 11.49 -14.88
C ALA A 242 -13.91 12.42 -13.98
N GLU A 243 -15.03 12.95 -14.49
CA GLU A 243 -15.95 13.81 -13.73
C GLU A 243 -16.53 13.06 -12.50
N LEU A 244 -16.92 11.79 -12.68
CA LEU A 244 -17.41 10.96 -11.56
C LEU A 244 -16.34 10.67 -10.51
N VAL A 245 -15.10 10.40 -10.93
CA VAL A 245 -13.98 10.17 -10.01
C VAL A 245 -13.68 11.44 -9.22
N GLU A 246 -13.62 12.60 -9.87
CA GLU A 246 -13.40 13.89 -9.22
C GLU A 246 -14.52 14.23 -8.21
N GLU A 247 -15.77 13.96 -8.55
CA GLU A 247 -16.90 14.15 -7.61
C GLU A 247 -16.80 13.20 -6.41
N MET A 248 -16.42 11.94 -6.64
CA MET A 248 -16.23 10.97 -5.56
C MET A 248 -15.05 11.35 -4.67
N GLU A 249 -13.93 11.80 -5.25
CA GLU A 249 -12.76 12.29 -4.51
C GLU A 249 -13.14 13.47 -3.62
N ARG A 250 -13.83 14.49 -4.17
CA ARG A 250 -14.34 15.63 -3.39
C ARG A 250 -15.26 15.20 -2.25
N ARG A 251 -16.20 14.28 -2.51
CA ARG A 251 -17.12 13.78 -1.48
C ARG A 251 -16.42 12.96 -0.41
N VAL A 252 -15.36 12.24 -0.76
CA VAL A 252 -14.55 11.50 0.22
C VAL A 252 -13.74 12.49 1.06
N GLU A 253 -13.12 13.49 0.44
CA GLU A 253 -12.36 14.54 1.14
C GLU A 253 -13.24 15.29 2.15
N GLU A 254 -14.42 15.75 1.74
CA GLU A 254 -15.40 16.39 2.64
C GLU A 254 -15.79 15.49 3.82
N ARG A 255 -15.97 14.19 3.58
CA ARG A 255 -16.29 13.24 4.66
C ARG A 255 -15.11 12.93 5.56
N VAL A 256 -13.90 12.96 5.03
CA VAL A 256 -12.68 12.79 5.82
C VAL A 256 -12.48 14.00 6.72
N ASP A 257 -12.66 15.22 6.21
CA ASP A 257 -12.55 16.45 6.99
C ASP A 257 -13.61 16.50 8.10
N GLU A 258 -14.88 16.19 7.80
CA GLU A 258 -15.96 16.09 8.80
C GLU A 258 -15.63 15.08 9.92
N LEU A 259 -15.09 13.92 9.55
CA LEU A 259 -14.74 12.87 10.52
C LEU A 259 -13.46 13.17 11.31
N ALA A 260 -12.51 13.86 10.68
CA ALA A 260 -11.25 14.25 11.32
C ALA A 260 -11.52 15.31 12.39
N ASP A 261 -12.23 16.38 12.05
CA ASP A 261 -12.44 17.51 12.96
C ASP A 261 -13.29 17.10 14.18
N GLU A 262 -14.46 16.49 13.98
CA GLU A 262 -15.38 16.31 15.11
C GLU A 262 -15.00 15.14 16.03
N ARG A 263 -14.53 14.03 15.46
CA ARG A 263 -14.33 12.80 16.24
C ARG A 263 -12.96 12.75 16.89
N ILE A 264 -11.92 13.23 16.19
CA ILE A 264 -10.56 13.16 16.72
C ILE A 264 -10.40 14.23 17.80
N ASP A 265 -10.87 15.45 17.58
CA ASP A 265 -10.73 16.52 18.57
C ASP A 265 -11.53 16.23 19.85
N ALA A 266 -12.76 15.73 19.72
CA ALA A 266 -13.56 15.35 20.90
C ALA A 266 -12.86 14.24 21.72
N ARG A 267 -12.26 13.25 21.05
CA ARG A 267 -11.53 12.18 21.73
C ARG A 267 -10.20 12.65 22.30
N LEU A 268 -9.53 13.61 21.66
CA LEU A 268 -8.32 14.23 22.17
C LEU A 268 -8.61 15.04 23.43
N GLU A 269 -9.71 15.79 23.46
CA GLU A 269 -10.10 16.56 24.65
C GLU A 269 -10.50 15.63 25.80
N GLU A 270 -11.24 14.53 25.53
CA GLU A 270 -11.55 13.50 26.53
C GLU A 270 -10.26 12.89 27.12
N LEU A 271 -9.31 12.49 26.27
CA LEU A 271 -8.03 11.95 26.73
C LEU A 271 -7.19 12.97 27.50
N LYS A 272 -7.28 14.25 27.15
CA LYS A 272 -6.59 15.34 27.84
C LYS A 272 -7.17 15.55 29.24
N ASP A 273 -8.49 15.52 29.37
CA ASP A 273 -9.16 15.62 30.67
C ASP A 273 -8.86 14.41 31.56
N GLU A 274 -8.89 13.20 31.00
CA GLU A 274 -8.48 11.98 31.71
C GLU A 274 -7.03 12.05 32.19
N LEU A 275 -6.11 12.48 31.31
CA LEU A 275 -4.70 12.61 31.64
C LEU A 275 -4.45 13.71 32.68
N ALA A 276 -5.18 14.82 32.62
CA ALA A 276 -5.08 15.87 33.62
C ALA A 276 -5.48 15.35 35.01
N GLY A 277 -6.57 14.57 35.08
CA GLY A 277 -6.99 13.92 36.32
C GLY A 277 -5.93 12.95 36.88
N GLU A 278 -5.37 12.07 36.04
CA GLU A 278 -4.34 11.12 36.47
C GLU A 278 -3.05 11.83 36.95
N VAL A 279 -2.67 12.92 36.27
CA VAL A 279 -1.51 13.72 36.67
C VAL A 279 -1.75 14.39 38.02
N ASP A 280 -2.93 14.97 38.24
CA ASP A 280 -3.28 15.62 39.52
C ASP A 280 -3.28 14.60 40.67
N GLU A 281 -3.91 13.43 40.50
CA GLU A 281 -3.90 12.36 41.52
C GLU A 281 -2.46 11.91 41.85
N ARG A 282 -1.61 11.73 40.83
CA ARG A 282 -0.22 11.32 41.03
C ARG A 282 0.65 12.39 41.69
N VAL A 283 0.35 13.66 41.45
CA VAL A 283 1.02 14.79 42.10
C VAL A 283 0.62 14.86 43.56
N ASP A 284 -0.66 14.68 43.87
CA ASP A 284 -1.17 14.66 45.24
C ASP A 284 -0.58 13.51 46.06
N ASP A 285 -0.50 12.29 45.50
CA ASP A 285 0.14 11.16 46.17
C ASP A 285 1.61 11.45 46.52
N ARG A 286 2.38 11.97 45.55
CA ARG A 286 3.78 12.34 45.77
C ARG A 286 3.93 13.48 46.78
N LEU A 287 2.99 14.41 46.79
CA LEU A 287 2.99 15.52 47.73
C LEU A 287 2.69 15.04 49.16
N LEU A 288 1.79 14.06 49.31
CA LEU A 288 1.50 13.43 50.59
C LEU A 288 2.72 12.67 51.12
N ASP A 289 3.38 11.88 50.28
CA ASP A 289 4.62 11.16 50.65
C ASP A 289 5.69 12.16 51.13
N LEU A 290 5.96 13.20 50.34
CA LEU A 290 6.94 14.23 50.70
C LEU A 290 6.58 14.97 52.00
N LYS A 291 5.29 15.18 52.25
CA LYS A 291 4.80 15.79 53.50
C LYS A 291 5.03 14.87 54.69
N CYS A 292 4.79 13.57 54.54
CA CYS A 292 5.08 12.58 55.58
C CYS A 292 6.58 12.55 55.91
N ASP A 293 7.44 12.50 54.88
CA ASP A 293 8.91 12.52 55.04
C ASP A 293 9.37 13.80 55.75
N ALA A 294 8.83 14.97 55.37
CA ALA A 294 9.16 16.24 56.00
C ALA A 294 8.71 16.29 57.46
N GLN A 295 7.54 15.73 57.79
CA GLN A 295 7.06 15.67 59.17
C GLN A 295 7.89 14.73 60.04
N GLU A 296 8.32 13.59 59.51
CA GLU A 296 9.21 12.66 60.19
C GLU A 296 10.57 13.32 60.45
N PHE A 297 11.17 13.93 59.43
CA PHE A 297 12.43 14.66 59.57
C PHE A 297 12.36 15.75 60.65
N VAL A 298 11.31 16.58 60.64
CA VAL A 298 11.13 17.62 61.66
C VAL A 298 11.01 17.00 63.05
N ARG A 299 10.27 15.90 63.20
CA ARG A 299 10.12 15.19 64.48
C ARG A 299 11.46 14.67 64.99
N GLU A 300 12.25 14.01 64.15
CA GLU A 300 13.58 13.52 64.49
C GLU A 300 14.50 14.67 64.94
N GLN A 301 14.51 15.79 64.22
CA GLN A 301 15.30 16.96 64.61
C GLN A 301 14.86 17.55 65.97
N PHE A 302 13.56 17.54 66.27
CA PHE A 302 13.06 17.97 67.58
C PHE A 302 13.46 17.02 68.70
N GLU A 303 13.41 15.71 68.47
CA GLU A 303 13.84 14.69 69.43
C GLU A 303 15.34 14.81 69.74
N ASP A 304 16.16 15.05 68.71
CA ASP A 304 17.61 15.28 68.87
C ASP A 304 17.91 16.55 69.69
N VAL A 305 17.21 17.66 69.39
CA VAL A 305 17.36 18.91 70.15
C VAL A 305 16.89 18.73 71.60
N GLU A 306 15.79 18.01 71.83
CA GLU A 306 15.29 17.72 73.17
C GLU A 306 16.29 16.86 73.96
N ALA A 307 16.84 15.82 73.34
CA ALA A 307 17.87 14.97 73.95
C ALA A 307 19.13 15.79 74.31
N GLN A 308 19.55 16.68 73.41
CA GLN A 308 20.68 17.57 73.65
C GLN A 308 20.40 18.56 74.80
N LEU A 309 19.19 19.12 74.87
CA LEU A 309 18.79 20.03 75.94
C LEU A 309 18.73 19.32 77.30
N LYS A 310 18.12 18.14 77.36
CA LYS A 310 18.08 17.29 78.57
C LYS A 310 19.49 16.97 79.07
N SER A 311 20.39 16.61 78.15
CA SER A 311 21.79 16.36 78.46
C SER A 311 22.50 17.59 79.05
N LYS A 312 22.32 18.77 78.44
CA LYS A 312 22.90 20.03 78.94
C LYS A 312 22.34 20.44 80.31
N ILE A 313 21.03 20.27 80.54
CA ILE A 313 20.40 20.56 81.84
C ILE A 313 20.92 19.61 82.91
N ALA A 314 21.06 18.32 82.61
CA ALA A 314 21.60 17.33 83.56
C ALA A 314 23.07 17.60 83.94
N GLN A 315 23.83 18.20 83.02
CA GLN A 315 25.22 18.61 83.26
C GLN A 315 25.34 19.95 84.01
N ALA A 316 24.32 20.82 83.92
CA ALA A 316 24.34 22.10 84.60
C ALA A 316 24.14 21.90 86.10
N GLN A 317 25.18 22.16 86.91
CA GLN A 317 25.04 22.30 88.35
C GLN A 317 24.23 23.57 88.64
N VAL A 318 22.96 23.41 89.00
CA VAL A 318 22.12 24.51 89.48
C VAL A 318 22.34 24.62 90.98
N THR A 319 23.07 25.66 91.39
CA THR A 319 23.21 26.04 92.81
C THR A 319 22.12 27.04 93.13
N ILE A 320 21.17 26.66 94.00
CA ILE A 320 20.14 27.57 94.49
C ILE A 320 20.62 28.07 95.86
N GLU A 321 21.07 29.32 95.92
CA GLU A 321 21.36 30.02 97.18
C GLU A 321 20.09 30.72 97.65
N PHE A 322 19.60 30.34 98.84
CA PHE A 322 18.55 31.09 99.52
C PHE A 322 19.20 32.17 100.37
N ALA A 323 18.91 33.43 100.04
CA ALA A 323 19.26 34.55 100.91
C ALA A 323 18.28 34.55 102.09
N ASP A 324 18.74 34.12 103.26
CA ASP A 324 18.03 34.33 104.52
C ASP A 324 18.13 35.83 104.86
N GLU A 325 17.11 36.60 104.47
CA GLU A 325 16.91 37.96 104.98
C GLU A 325 16.35 37.88 106.41
N LEU A 326 17.15 38.38 107.35
CA LEU A 326 16.91 38.54 108.78
C LEU A 326 16.40 39.96 109.08
#